data_AF-W9YJL3-F1
#
_entry.id   AF-W9YJL3-F1
#
_cell.length_a   1.000
_cell.length_b   1.000
_cell.length_c   1.000
_cell.angle_alpha   90.00
_cell.angle_beta   90.00
_cell.angle_gamma   90.00
#
_symmetry.space_group_name_H-M   'P 1'
#
loop_
_entity.id
_entity.type
_entity.pdbx_description
1 polymer ?
#
loop_
_entity_poly.entity_id
_entity_poly.type
_entity_poly.pdbx_seq_one_letter_code
_entity_poly.pdbx_strand_id
1 'polypeptide(L)'
;MPAPTPTFGNCLPKQIRRVLPACLVLVLLALFFSSTTSFGSLSAEISYHSTLDTGEFPRKIWQTWKVDPLVFEERDLTTARTWTSKNPTHRYEVLTDQNDLYYVETHFGPNGFNRPDIVYTYKSLAAKIIKADLLRYLVMYVEGGVYTDIDVEALKPIDRFIPSRYKEKDIDMVIGVEVDQPEYKNHSILGTKCQSFCQWTFMAKPRLPVMMRLIDTILKWLYEVAKKQGKSISEIELDFDEVISGTGPSAFTSAILAEMAARSGEEVQWDCFHNLGESKLVSGILVLTVEAFAAGQGHSDSGNHNAKTALVKHHYHASGWPTAHPRYNHPVYGEVERCNWEAECVAAWDANKAAFEALSPEEQELQIALRQAAEGTIAPPQEAQIMLP
;
A
#
# COMPACT_ATOMS: atom_id res chain seq x y z
N MET A 1 -60.05 -37.09 56.41
CA MET A 1 -58.58 -37.02 56.33
C MET A 1 -58.17 -37.27 54.88
N PRO A 2 -57.51 -36.33 54.18
CA PRO A 2 -56.90 -36.60 52.89
C PRO A 2 -55.47 -37.12 53.08
N ALA A 3 -55.07 -38.11 52.27
CA ALA A 3 -53.72 -38.67 52.23
C ALA A 3 -52.73 -37.69 51.58
N PRO A 4 -51.43 -37.70 51.95
CA PRO A 4 -50.45 -36.80 51.38
C PRO A 4 -49.99 -37.27 49.99
N THR A 5 -49.94 -36.34 49.04
CA THR A 5 -49.34 -36.49 47.72
C THR A 5 -47.80 -36.50 47.84
N PRO A 6 -47.07 -37.43 47.18
CA PRO A 6 -45.62 -37.39 47.17
C PRO A 6 -45.12 -36.36 46.15
N THR A 7 -44.34 -35.39 46.61
CA THR A 7 -43.57 -34.48 45.75
C THR A 7 -42.36 -35.23 45.18
N PHE A 8 -42.39 -35.55 43.88
CA PHE A 8 -41.21 -36.02 43.15
C PHE A 8 -40.18 -34.89 43.05
N GLY A 9 -39.18 -34.91 43.92
CA GLY A 9 -37.99 -34.08 43.77
C GLY A 9 -37.17 -34.58 42.57
N ASN A 10 -37.20 -33.85 41.46
CA ASN A 10 -36.33 -34.05 40.31
C ASN A 10 -34.87 -33.75 40.68
N CYS A 11 -34.21 -34.69 41.35
CA CYS A 11 -32.77 -34.63 41.60
C CYS A 11 -32.08 -35.55 40.60
N LEU A 12 -31.44 -34.96 39.58
CA LEU A 12 -30.67 -35.69 38.57
C LEU A 12 -29.66 -36.64 39.25
N PRO A 13 -29.58 -37.91 38.82
CA PRO A 13 -28.65 -38.90 39.35
C PRO A 13 -27.21 -38.37 39.46
N LYS A 14 -26.50 -38.69 40.54
CA LYS A 14 -25.14 -38.18 40.82
C LYS A 14 -24.13 -38.44 39.68
N GLN A 15 -24.31 -39.52 38.91
CA GLN A 15 -23.51 -39.81 37.71
C GLN A 15 -23.77 -38.78 36.59
N ILE A 16 -25.04 -38.45 36.33
CA ILE A 16 -25.42 -37.47 35.29
C ILE A 16 -24.89 -36.08 35.63
N ARG A 17 -24.92 -35.70 36.92
CA ARG A 17 -24.35 -34.42 37.41
C ARG A 17 -22.83 -34.31 37.25
N ARG A 18 -22.10 -35.43 37.17
CA ARG A 18 -20.63 -35.47 36.96
C ARG A 18 -20.25 -35.56 35.48
N VAL A 19 -21.08 -36.21 34.68
CA VAL A 19 -20.82 -36.41 33.25
C VAL A 19 -21.22 -35.19 32.42
N LEU A 20 -22.30 -34.49 32.77
CA LEU A 20 -22.76 -33.28 32.04
C LEU A 20 -21.68 -32.19 31.90
N PRO A 21 -20.97 -31.78 32.97
CA PRO A 21 -19.90 -30.79 32.86
C PRO A 21 -18.75 -31.28 31.98
N ALA A 22 -18.38 -32.56 32.07
CA ALA A 22 -17.33 -33.14 31.23
C ALA A 22 -17.74 -33.21 29.76
N CYS A 23 -18.98 -33.58 29.46
CA CYS A 23 -19.54 -33.53 28.11
C CYS A 23 -19.63 -32.10 27.58
N LEU A 24 -20.04 -31.13 28.40
CA LEU A 24 -20.02 -29.71 28.03
C LEU A 24 -18.61 -29.22 27.71
N VAL A 25 -17.62 -29.55 28.54
CA VAL A 25 -16.22 -29.23 28.29
C VAL A 25 -15.72 -29.89 27.01
N LEU A 26 -16.06 -31.16 26.77
CA LEU A 26 -15.70 -31.86 25.53
C LEU A 26 -16.39 -31.28 24.30
N VAL A 27 -17.63 -30.84 24.41
CA VAL A 27 -18.35 -30.13 23.33
C VAL A 27 -17.72 -28.76 23.09
N LEU A 28 -17.39 -28.01 24.15
CA LEU A 28 -16.70 -26.72 24.03
C LEU A 28 -15.30 -26.87 23.45
N LEU A 29 -14.56 -27.92 23.83
CA LEU A 29 -13.27 -28.26 23.25
C LEU A 29 -13.42 -28.70 21.79
N ALA A 30 -14.42 -29.53 21.46
CA ALA A 30 -14.67 -29.94 20.09
C ALA A 30 -15.07 -28.75 19.21
N LEU A 31 -15.88 -27.82 19.72
CA LEU A 31 -16.21 -26.56 19.03
C LEU A 31 -14.97 -25.68 18.89
N PHE A 32 -14.15 -25.56 19.93
CA PHE A 32 -12.88 -24.84 19.90
C PHE A 32 -11.93 -25.42 18.83
N PHE A 33 -11.67 -26.74 18.84
CA PHE A 33 -10.83 -27.43 17.87
C PHE A 33 -11.43 -27.51 16.46
N SER A 34 -12.75 -27.42 16.31
CA SER A 34 -13.39 -27.29 14.99
C SER A 34 -13.31 -25.86 14.46
N SER A 35 -13.17 -24.86 15.34
CA SER A 35 -13.04 -23.43 15.01
C SER A 35 -11.60 -22.94 14.88
N THR A 36 -10.60 -23.75 15.27
CA THR A 36 -9.18 -23.37 15.25
C THR A 36 -8.61 -23.13 13.84
N THR A 37 -9.38 -23.40 12.80
CA THR A 37 -9.06 -23.07 11.40
C THR A 37 -9.55 -21.68 10.96
N SER A 38 -10.14 -20.85 11.84
CA SER A 38 -10.83 -19.61 11.41
C SER A 38 -10.57 -18.34 12.25
N PHE A 39 -9.53 -18.31 13.12
CA PHE A 39 -9.27 -17.11 13.93
C PHE A 39 -8.97 -15.85 13.10
N GLY A 40 -8.28 -15.98 11.96
CA GLY A 40 -8.02 -14.86 11.05
C GLY A 40 -9.31 -14.31 10.43
N SER A 41 -10.16 -15.18 9.86
CA SER A 41 -11.46 -14.79 9.30
C SER A 41 -12.37 -14.15 10.35
N LEU A 42 -12.36 -14.66 11.59
CA LEU A 42 -13.14 -14.10 12.68
C LEU A 42 -12.65 -12.68 13.07
N SER A 43 -11.33 -12.46 13.12
CA SER A 43 -10.76 -11.12 13.38
C SER A 43 -11.20 -10.11 12.32
N ALA A 44 -11.15 -10.49 11.04
CA ALA A 44 -11.60 -9.63 9.95
C ALA A 44 -13.11 -9.30 10.04
N GLU A 45 -13.95 -10.29 10.36
CA GLU A 45 -15.39 -10.09 10.50
C GLU A 45 -15.74 -9.21 11.71
N ILE A 46 -15.02 -9.38 12.83
CA ILE A 46 -15.14 -8.50 14.00
C ILE A 46 -14.74 -7.07 13.66
N SER A 47 -13.62 -6.88 12.94
CA SER A 47 -13.18 -5.55 12.50
C SER A 47 -14.25 -4.88 11.64
N TYR A 48 -14.79 -5.62 10.66
CA TYR A 48 -15.84 -5.13 9.77
C TYR A 48 -17.12 -4.74 10.51
N HIS A 49 -17.67 -5.63 11.33
CA HIS A 49 -18.88 -5.33 12.09
C HIS A 49 -18.68 -4.20 13.10
N SER A 50 -17.53 -4.16 13.78
CA SER A 50 -17.21 -3.04 14.68
C SER A 50 -17.20 -1.72 13.93
N THR A 51 -16.59 -1.65 12.74
CA THR A 51 -16.59 -0.42 11.93
C THR A 51 -17.99 -0.06 11.43
N LEU A 52 -18.82 -1.04 11.06
CA LEU A 52 -20.21 -0.76 10.69
C LEU A 52 -21.02 -0.18 11.86
N ASP A 53 -20.80 -0.68 13.07
CA ASP A 53 -21.53 -0.27 14.27
C ASP A 53 -21.08 1.11 14.78
N THR A 54 -19.77 1.36 14.81
CA THR A 54 -19.22 2.62 15.36
C THR A 54 -19.05 3.72 14.33
N GLY A 55 -18.86 3.35 13.05
CA GLY A 55 -18.41 4.27 12.00
C GLY A 55 -16.96 4.72 12.15
N GLU A 56 -16.17 4.10 13.05
CA GLU A 56 -14.77 4.44 13.31
C GLU A 56 -13.80 3.56 12.49
N PHE A 57 -12.59 4.09 12.24
CA PHE A 57 -11.52 3.34 11.61
C PHE A 57 -10.98 2.25 12.56
N PRO A 58 -10.62 1.07 12.05
CA PRO A 58 -9.93 0.07 12.83
C PRO A 58 -8.62 0.64 13.41
N ARG A 59 -8.40 0.47 14.72
CA ARG A 59 -7.15 0.89 15.39
C ARG A 59 -6.01 -0.11 15.11
N LYS A 60 -5.68 -0.29 13.84
CA LYS A 60 -4.67 -1.24 13.35
C LYS A 60 -3.70 -0.53 12.41
N ILE A 61 -2.40 -0.78 12.59
CA ILE A 61 -1.33 -0.25 11.75
C ILE A 61 -0.66 -1.43 11.07
N TRP A 62 -0.57 -1.36 9.75
CA TRP A 62 0.02 -2.36 8.89
C TRP A 62 1.27 -1.83 8.24
N GLN A 63 2.33 -2.64 8.28
CA GLN A 63 3.46 -2.52 7.39
C GLN A 63 3.70 -3.88 6.72
N THR A 64 4.42 -3.87 5.61
CA THR A 64 4.91 -5.10 4.97
C THR A 64 6.42 -5.03 4.87
N TRP A 65 7.12 -6.12 5.23
CA TRP A 65 8.57 -6.15 5.10
C TRP A 65 9.14 -7.53 4.85
N LYS A 66 10.41 -7.61 4.50
CA LYS A 66 11.04 -8.90 4.12
C LYS A 66 11.10 -9.87 5.30
N VAL A 67 11.28 -9.36 6.51
CA VAL A 67 11.60 -10.14 7.71
C VAL A 67 10.70 -9.76 8.89
N ASP A 68 10.75 -10.56 9.96
CA ASP A 68 9.97 -10.33 11.18
C ASP A 68 10.45 -9.08 11.97
N PRO A 69 9.56 -8.35 12.67
CA PRO A 69 9.94 -7.19 13.49
C PRO A 69 11.05 -7.44 14.52
N LEU A 70 11.20 -8.67 15.01
CA LEU A 70 12.25 -9.03 15.97
C LEU A 70 13.66 -9.03 15.36
N VAL A 71 13.77 -9.06 14.04
CA VAL A 71 15.04 -9.09 13.29
C VAL A 71 15.20 -7.90 12.34
N PHE A 72 14.41 -6.84 12.54
CA PHE A 72 14.57 -5.59 11.79
C PHE A 72 15.98 -5.01 11.97
N GLU A 73 16.52 -4.48 10.87
CA GLU A 73 17.68 -3.60 10.94
C GLU A 73 17.33 -2.35 11.77
N GLU A 74 18.33 -1.76 12.43
CA GLU A 74 18.14 -0.63 13.34
C GLU A 74 17.40 0.54 12.69
N ARG A 75 17.67 0.80 11.41
CA ARG A 75 17.03 1.84 10.62
C ARG A 75 15.52 1.60 10.51
N ASP A 76 15.13 0.43 10.01
CA ASP A 76 13.73 0.07 9.77
C ASP A 76 12.96 -0.02 11.11
N LEU A 77 13.62 -0.53 12.15
CA LEU A 77 13.08 -0.59 13.51
C LEU A 77 12.84 0.81 14.10
N THR A 78 13.75 1.76 13.87
CA THR A 78 13.61 3.14 14.35
C THR A 78 12.38 3.79 13.72
N THR A 79 12.20 3.60 12.43
CA THR A 79 11.03 4.11 11.69
C THR A 79 9.73 3.47 12.17
N ALA A 80 9.66 2.13 12.24
CA ALA A 80 8.50 1.39 12.75
C ALA A 80 8.12 1.76 14.20
N ARG A 81 9.10 2.01 15.07
CA ARG A 81 8.88 2.43 16.46
C ARG A 81 8.16 3.77 16.59
N THR A 82 8.29 4.66 15.60
CA THR A 82 7.58 5.95 15.66
C THR A 82 6.06 5.77 15.63
N TRP A 83 5.58 4.79 14.85
CA TRP A 83 4.16 4.46 14.75
C TRP A 83 3.60 3.92 16.07
N THR A 84 4.27 2.96 16.69
CA THR A 84 3.82 2.37 17.96
C THR A 84 3.93 3.35 19.12
N SER A 85 4.98 4.17 19.15
CA SER A 85 5.20 5.16 20.22
C SER A 85 4.18 6.30 20.18
N LYS A 86 3.79 6.76 18.99
CA LYS A 86 2.81 7.84 18.83
C LYS A 86 1.37 7.35 18.89
N ASN A 87 1.13 6.06 18.63
CA ASN A 87 -0.20 5.47 18.57
C ASN A 87 -0.32 4.26 19.51
N PRO A 88 -0.15 4.43 20.83
CA PRO A 88 -0.08 3.31 21.79
C PRO A 88 -1.38 2.50 21.90
N THR A 89 -2.49 3.04 21.40
CA THR A 89 -3.80 2.38 21.36
C THR A 89 -4.05 1.58 20.09
N HIS A 90 -3.12 1.63 19.12
CA HIS A 90 -3.23 0.90 17.87
C HIS A 90 -2.45 -0.40 17.93
N ARG A 91 -3.06 -1.47 17.39
CA ARG A 91 -2.38 -2.74 17.18
C ARG A 91 -1.46 -2.62 15.97
N TYR A 92 -0.19 -2.95 16.15
CA TYR A 92 0.81 -2.91 15.09
C TYR A 92 1.07 -4.31 14.55
N GLU A 93 1.01 -4.47 13.22
CA GLU A 93 1.25 -5.74 12.54
C GLU A 93 2.14 -5.57 11.30
N VAL A 94 2.96 -6.60 11.07
CA VAL A 94 3.82 -6.68 9.90
C VAL A 94 3.58 -8.00 9.19
N LEU A 95 3.21 -7.93 7.91
CA LEU A 95 3.25 -9.10 7.04
C LEU A 95 4.62 -9.22 6.39
N THR A 96 5.10 -10.45 6.29
CA THR A 96 6.45 -10.76 5.82
C THR A 96 6.45 -11.72 4.65
N ASP A 97 7.59 -11.83 3.95
CA ASP A 97 7.80 -12.81 2.89
C ASP A 97 7.51 -14.26 3.35
N GLN A 98 7.51 -14.53 4.65
CA GLN A 98 7.25 -15.86 5.23
C GLN A 98 5.76 -16.12 5.52
N ASN A 99 4.95 -15.08 5.73
CA ASN A 99 3.56 -15.24 6.18
C ASN A 99 2.52 -14.58 5.26
N ASP A 100 2.95 -13.83 4.24
CA ASP A 100 2.07 -13.10 3.34
C ASP A 100 1.11 -14.02 2.55
N LEU A 101 1.62 -15.12 1.99
CA LEU A 101 0.81 -16.07 1.24
C LEU A 101 -0.20 -16.77 2.16
N TYR A 102 0.20 -17.09 3.39
CA TYR A 102 -0.71 -17.68 4.37
C TYR A 102 -1.84 -16.71 4.74
N TYR A 103 -1.55 -15.42 4.88
CA TYR A 103 -2.57 -14.38 5.07
C TYR A 103 -3.55 -14.36 3.89
N VAL A 104 -3.04 -14.33 2.66
CA VAL A 104 -3.87 -14.32 1.45
C VAL A 104 -4.71 -15.59 1.33
N GLU A 105 -4.13 -16.78 1.54
CA GLU A 105 -4.86 -18.06 1.52
C GLU A 105 -5.94 -18.12 2.61
N THR A 106 -5.66 -17.59 3.81
CA THR A 106 -6.61 -17.55 4.92
C THR A 106 -7.83 -16.70 4.60
N HIS A 107 -7.62 -15.51 4.05
CA HIS A 107 -8.70 -14.54 3.83
C HIS A 107 -9.38 -14.67 2.47
N PHE A 108 -8.68 -15.08 1.43
CA PHE A 108 -9.21 -15.17 0.07
C PHE A 108 -9.39 -16.61 -0.42
N GLY A 109 -8.94 -17.62 0.35
CA GLY A 109 -9.21 -19.02 0.06
C GLY A 109 -10.67 -19.43 0.28
N PRO A 110 -10.99 -20.74 0.14
CA PRO A 110 -12.36 -21.25 0.17
C PRO A 110 -13.16 -20.92 1.43
N ASN A 111 -12.50 -20.71 2.57
CA ASN A 111 -13.12 -20.42 3.86
C ASN A 111 -13.23 -18.91 4.17
N GLY A 112 -12.72 -18.05 3.29
CA GLY A 112 -12.81 -16.59 3.41
C GLY A 112 -13.69 -16.00 2.30
N PHE A 113 -13.17 -15.03 1.53
CA PHE A 113 -13.89 -14.44 0.38
C PHE A 113 -14.08 -15.40 -0.80
N ASN A 114 -13.48 -16.59 -0.77
CA ASN A 114 -13.55 -17.58 -1.84
C ASN A 114 -13.21 -16.98 -3.21
N ARG A 115 -12.05 -16.31 -3.26
CA ARG A 115 -11.43 -15.70 -4.45
C ARG A 115 -10.17 -16.48 -4.84
N PRO A 116 -10.31 -17.69 -5.40
CA PRO A 116 -9.17 -18.52 -5.77
C PRO A 116 -8.30 -17.88 -6.86
N ASP A 117 -8.85 -16.96 -7.64
CA ASP A 117 -8.14 -16.15 -8.63
C ASP A 117 -7.15 -15.16 -7.98
N ILE A 118 -7.52 -14.53 -6.86
CA ILE A 118 -6.60 -13.71 -6.06
C ILE A 118 -5.48 -14.57 -5.48
N VAL A 119 -5.83 -15.70 -4.86
CA VAL A 119 -4.85 -16.62 -4.25
C VAL A 119 -3.86 -17.12 -5.30
N TYR A 120 -4.36 -17.58 -6.45
CA TYR A 120 -3.53 -18.06 -7.55
C TYR A 120 -2.62 -16.98 -8.11
N THR A 121 -3.16 -15.78 -8.37
CA THR A 121 -2.38 -14.65 -8.91
C THR A 121 -1.28 -14.25 -7.92
N TYR A 122 -1.62 -14.05 -6.65
CA TYR A 122 -0.67 -13.66 -5.61
C TYR A 122 0.47 -14.68 -5.46
N LYS A 123 0.14 -15.98 -5.48
CA LYS A 123 1.12 -17.06 -5.42
C LYS A 123 2.04 -17.11 -6.65
N SER A 124 1.54 -16.68 -7.81
CA SER A 124 2.27 -16.71 -9.08
C SER A 124 3.20 -15.52 -9.27
N LEU A 125 3.06 -14.44 -8.49
CA LEU A 125 3.89 -13.23 -8.64
C LEU A 125 5.33 -13.46 -8.18
N ALA A 126 6.28 -13.25 -9.10
CA ALA A 126 7.71 -13.22 -8.79
C ALA A 126 8.22 -11.79 -8.50
N ALA A 127 7.63 -10.78 -9.14
CA ALA A 127 8.00 -9.38 -8.97
C ALA A 127 7.60 -8.88 -7.56
N LYS A 128 8.59 -8.65 -6.70
CA LYS A 128 8.38 -8.31 -5.28
C LYS A 128 7.57 -7.02 -5.09
N ILE A 129 7.79 -6.01 -5.92
CA ILE A 129 7.06 -4.73 -5.83
C ILE A 129 5.57 -4.90 -6.13
N ILE A 130 5.24 -5.66 -7.18
CA ILE A 130 3.85 -5.98 -7.54
C ILE A 130 3.17 -6.77 -6.42
N LYS A 131 3.91 -7.72 -5.82
CA LYS A 131 3.43 -8.49 -4.68
C LYS A 131 3.11 -7.60 -3.48
N ALA A 132 4.00 -6.66 -3.14
CA ALA A 132 3.81 -5.70 -2.05
C ALA A 132 2.65 -4.75 -2.31
N ASP A 133 2.53 -4.20 -3.53
CA ASP A 133 1.42 -3.34 -3.94
C ASP A 133 0.08 -4.09 -3.84
N LEU A 134 -0.01 -5.31 -4.35
CA LEU A 134 -1.23 -6.09 -4.24
C LEU A 134 -1.56 -6.43 -2.78
N LEU A 135 -0.55 -6.82 -1.99
CA LEU A 135 -0.74 -7.19 -0.58
C LEU A 135 -1.34 -6.06 0.24
N ARG A 136 -0.88 -4.81 0.06
CA ARG A 136 -1.44 -3.69 0.83
C ARG A 136 -2.92 -3.48 0.54
N TYR A 137 -3.35 -3.61 -0.71
CA TYR A 137 -4.78 -3.46 -1.05
C TYR A 137 -5.62 -4.62 -0.49
N LEU A 138 -5.08 -5.85 -0.51
CA LEU A 138 -5.73 -7.02 0.08
C LEU A 138 -5.94 -6.82 1.58
N VAL A 139 -4.89 -6.44 2.31
CA VAL A 139 -4.96 -6.15 3.75
C VAL A 139 -5.99 -5.07 4.05
N MET A 140 -5.94 -3.96 3.30
CA MET A 140 -6.81 -2.82 3.51
C MET A 140 -8.28 -3.13 3.18
N TYR A 141 -8.54 -4.03 2.22
CA TYR A 141 -9.89 -4.54 1.98
C TYR A 141 -10.38 -5.43 3.13
N VAL A 142 -9.52 -6.30 3.67
CA VAL A 142 -9.92 -7.28 4.69
C VAL A 142 -10.14 -6.64 6.06
N GLU A 143 -9.16 -5.87 6.54
CA GLU A 143 -9.15 -5.40 7.93
C GLU A 143 -9.18 -3.89 8.07
N GLY A 144 -8.84 -3.13 7.02
CA GLY A 144 -8.72 -1.68 7.08
C GLY A 144 -7.66 -1.22 8.08
N GLY A 145 -7.86 -0.05 8.66
CA GLY A 145 -6.92 0.62 9.56
C GLY A 145 -6.00 1.57 8.80
N VAL A 146 -4.72 1.61 9.17
CA VAL A 146 -3.68 2.40 8.50
C VAL A 146 -2.67 1.46 7.88
N TYR A 147 -2.43 1.58 6.58
CA TYR A 147 -1.25 1.00 5.95
C TYR A 147 -0.16 2.06 5.82
N THR A 148 1.09 1.65 6.00
CA THR A 148 2.26 2.49 5.76
C THR A 148 3.49 1.67 5.40
N ASP A 149 4.28 2.12 4.42
CA ASP A 149 5.55 1.47 4.06
C ASP A 149 6.55 1.48 5.22
N ILE A 150 7.50 0.53 5.23
CA ILE A 150 8.41 0.29 6.37
C ILE A 150 9.31 1.49 6.66
N ASP A 151 9.66 2.25 5.64
CA ASP A 151 10.54 3.42 5.69
C ASP A 151 9.78 4.74 5.77
N VAL A 152 8.55 4.70 6.30
CA VAL A 152 7.75 5.87 6.63
C VAL A 152 7.77 6.13 8.13
N GLU A 153 8.28 7.28 8.52
CA GLU A 153 8.26 7.79 9.88
C GLU A 153 6.91 8.47 10.18
N ALA A 154 6.26 8.10 11.28
CA ALA A 154 5.15 8.87 11.81
C ALA A 154 5.68 10.13 12.50
N LEU A 155 5.38 11.32 11.97
CA LEU A 155 5.73 12.59 12.62
C LEU A 155 4.67 12.98 13.66
N LYS A 156 3.41 12.66 13.38
CA LYS A 156 2.23 12.95 14.22
C LYS A 156 1.41 11.67 14.45
N PRO A 157 0.60 11.60 15.54
CA PRO A 157 -0.32 10.49 15.75
C PRO A 157 -1.44 10.46 14.70
N ILE A 158 -2.02 9.29 14.46
CA ILE A 158 -3.09 9.02 13.47
C ILE A 158 -4.34 9.86 13.74
N ASP A 159 -4.63 10.17 15.01
CA ASP A 159 -5.72 11.08 15.40
C ASP A 159 -5.61 12.48 14.75
N ARG A 160 -4.44 12.86 14.22
CA ARG A 160 -4.23 14.11 13.47
C ARG A 160 -4.51 14.01 11.98
N PHE A 161 -4.73 12.81 11.45
CA PHE A 161 -4.99 12.59 10.02
C PHE A 161 -6.38 13.11 9.61
N ILE A 162 -7.30 13.21 10.57
CA ILE A 162 -8.63 13.80 10.37
C ILE A 162 -8.66 15.15 11.08
N PRO A 163 -8.63 16.28 10.35
CA PRO A 163 -8.81 17.60 10.95
C PRO A 163 -10.14 17.71 11.70
N SER A 164 -10.15 18.45 12.81
CA SER A 164 -11.31 18.56 13.72
C SER A 164 -12.60 19.11 13.10
N ARG A 165 -12.52 19.72 11.90
CA ARG A 165 -13.69 20.16 11.12
C ARG A 165 -14.47 18.99 10.50
N TYR A 166 -13.85 17.83 10.35
CA TYR A 166 -14.48 16.62 9.83
C TYR A 166 -14.85 15.68 10.97
N LYS A 167 -15.86 14.84 10.71
CA LYS A 167 -16.26 13.78 11.62
C LYS A 167 -15.84 12.46 11.01
N GLU A 168 -15.13 11.66 11.79
CA GLU A 168 -14.61 10.35 11.36
C GLU A 168 -15.69 9.45 10.75
N LYS A 169 -16.88 9.44 11.34
CA LYS A 169 -18.03 8.66 10.85
C LYS A 169 -18.44 8.97 9.41
N ASP A 170 -18.16 10.17 8.92
CA ASP A 170 -18.52 10.63 7.57
C ASP A 170 -17.39 10.35 6.56
N ILE A 171 -16.30 9.70 7.00
CA ILE A 171 -15.11 9.40 6.20
C ILE A 171 -14.92 7.88 6.16
N ASP A 172 -14.75 7.36 4.96
CA ASP A 172 -14.46 5.96 4.68
C ASP A 172 -12.97 5.69 4.45
N MET A 173 -12.26 6.71 3.95
CA MET A 173 -10.85 6.62 3.58
C MET A 173 -10.15 7.96 3.72
N VAL A 174 -8.90 7.94 4.18
CA VAL A 174 -8.01 9.11 4.23
C VAL A 174 -6.77 8.82 3.40
N ILE A 175 -6.52 9.67 2.42
CA ILE A 175 -5.37 9.61 1.51
C ILE A 175 -4.70 10.97 1.45
N GLY A 176 -3.44 11.03 1.03
CA GLY A 176 -2.74 12.28 0.73
C GLY A 176 -2.45 12.42 -0.75
N VAL A 177 -2.25 13.64 -1.23
CA VAL A 177 -1.61 13.87 -2.52
C VAL A 177 -0.11 13.59 -2.41
N GLU A 178 0.46 12.84 -3.34
CA GLU A 178 1.90 12.55 -3.41
C GLU A 178 2.60 13.41 -4.45
N VAL A 179 2.07 13.43 -5.68
CA VAL A 179 2.57 14.23 -6.79
C VAL A 179 1.43 15.03 -7.37
N ASP A 180 1.62 16.34 -7.46
CA ASP A 180 0.72 17.29 -8.11
C ASP A 180 1.53 18.16 -9.06
N GLN A 181 1.63 17.72 -10.31
CA GLN A 181 2.34 18.40 -11.41
C GLN A 181 1.54 18.25 -12.73
N PRO A 182 0.28 18.72 -12.77
CA PRO A 182 -0.65 18.47 -13.87
C PRO A 182 -0.18 19.01 -15.24
N GLU A 183 0.76 19.94 -15.27
CA GLU A 183 1.39 20.46 -16.48
C GLU A 183 2.06 19.36 -17.32
N TYR A 184 2.52 18.28 -16.69
CA TYR A 184 3.17 17.16 -17.38
C TYR A 184 2.21 16.04 -17.79
N LYS A 185 0.89 16.20 -17.67
CA LYS A 185 -0.09 15.14 -17.99
C LYS A 185 0.05 14.54 -19.40
N ASN A 186 0.53 15.33 -20.36
CA ASN A 186 0.74 14.93 -21.75
C ASN A 186 2.20 14.55 -22.05
N HIS A 187 3.10 14.61 -21.07
CA HIS A 187 4.50 14.25 -21.23
C HIS A 187 4.64 12.73 -21.36
N SER A 188 5.43 12.28 -22.34
CA SER A 188 5.56 10.85 -22.69
C SER A 188 6.06 9.95 -21.55
N ILE A 189 7.01 10.43 -20.74
CA ILE A 189 7.58 9.69 -19.59
C ILE A 189 6.95 10.09 -18.25
N LEU A 190 6.81 11.39 -17.97
CA LEU A 190 6.32 11.89 -16.68
C LEU A 190 4.80 11.85 -16.52
N GLY A 191 4.03 11.79 -17.61
CA GLY A 191 2.58 12.00 -17.58
C GLY A 191 1.82 10.97 -16.74
N THR A 192 2.27 9.72 -16.73
CA THR A 192 1.62 8.65 -15.95
C THR A 192 1.74 8.85 -14.44
N LYS A 193 2.73 9.61 -13.96
CA LYS A 193 3.08 9.75 -12.53
C LYS A 193 2.94 11.16 -11.98
N CYS A 194 2.61 12.14 -12.82
CA CYS A 194 2.51 13.55 -12.47
C CYS A 194 1.29 13.92 -11.60
N GLN A 195 0.33 13.01 -11.46
CA GLN A 195 -0.92 13.20 -10.73
C GLN A 195 -1.19 11.94 -9.91
N SER A 196 -0.77 11.95 -8.65
CA SER A 196 -0.75 10.74 -7.83
C SER A 196 -1.20 11.00 -6.40
N PHE A 197 -2.18 10.23 -5.93
CA PHE A 197 -2.42 10.04 -4.51
C PHE A 197 -1.38 9.08 -3.91
N CYS A 198 -0.98 9.37 -2.67
CA CYS A 198 -0.08 8.57 -1.88
C CYS A 198 -0.71 7.20 -1.59
N GLN A 199 -0.08 6.14 -2.09
CA GLN A 199 -0.45 4.75 -1.84
C GLN A 199 0.40 4.07 -0.76
N TRP A 200 1.55 4.66 -0.42
CA TRP A 200 2.50 4.11 0.55
C TRP A 200 2.14 4.47 1.99
N THR A 201 1.19 5.39 2.20
CA THR A 201 0.48 5.58 3.47
C THR A 201 -0.97 5.98 3.21
N PHE A 202 -1.93 5.22 3.75
CA PHE A 202 -3.33 5.61 3.73
C PHE A 202 -4.13 4.90 4.83
N MET A 203 -5.29 5.46 5.17
CA MET A 203 -6.20 4.92 6.18
C MET A 203 -7.53 4.57 5.53
N ALA A 204 -8.10 3.40 5.81
CA ALA A 204 -9.38 2.98 5.23
C ALA A 204 -10.21 2.14 6.21
N LYS A 205 -11.53 2.24 6.08
CA LYS A 205 -12.44 1.24 6.66
C LYS A 205 -12.34 -0.07 5.85
N PRO A 206 -12.59 -1.24 6.45
CA PRO A 206 -12.61 -2.50 5.72
C PRO A 206 -13.75 -2.54 4.70
N ARG A 207 -13.64 -3.40 3.69
CA ARG A 207 -14.66 -3.68 2.66
C ARG A 207 -15.04 -2.53 1.73
N LEU A 208 -14.19 -1.52 1.57
CA LEU A 208 -14.49 -0.48 0.58
C LEU A 208 -14.53 -1.08 -0.84
N PRO A 209 -15.61 -0.82 -1.62
CA PRO A 209 -15.73 -1.31 -2.99
C PRO A 209 -14.55 -0.93 -3.89
N VAL A 210 -13.98 0.25 -3.67
CA VAL A 210 -12.81 0.73 -4.42
C VAL A 210 -11.58 -0.14 -4.26
N MET A 211 -11.33 -0.70 -3.06
CA MET A 211 -10.19 -1.59 -2.85
C MET A 211 -10.36 -2.88 -3.65
N MET A 212 -11.55 -3.50 -3.63
CA MET A 212 -11.81 -4.70 -4.42
C MET A 212 -11.75 -4.44 -5.93
N ARG A 213 -12.29 -3.32 -6.40
CA ARG A 213 -12.19 -2.97 -7.83
C ARG A 213 -10.76 -2.71 -8.28
N LEU A 214 -9.93 -2.08 -7.44
CA LEU A 214 -8.51 -1.92 -7.71
C LEU A 214 -7.82 -3.29 -7.80
N ILE A 215 -8.07 -4.19 -6.85
CA ILE A 215 -7.56 -5.57 -6.87
C ILE A 215 -7.97 -6.28 -8.17
N ASP A 216 -9.26 -6.27 -8.53
CA ASP A 216 -9.76 -6.90 -9.75
C ASP A 216 -9.13 -6.31 -11.02
N THR A 217 -8.89 -4.99 -11.03
CA THR A 217 -8.22 -4.30 -12.14
C THR A 217 -6.77 -4.72 -12.27
N ILE A 218 -6.04 -4.83 -11.15
CA ILE A 218 -4.66 -5.33 -11.10
C ILE A 218 -4.58 -6.75 -11.61
N LEU A 219 -5.47 -7.64 -11.15
CA LEU A 219 -5.53 -9.03 -11.61
C LEU A 219 -5.71 -9.08 -13.13
N LYS A 220 -6.69 -8.35 -13.65
CA LYS A 220 -6.96 -8.27 -15.09
C LYS A 220 -5.75 -7.75 -15.86
N TRP A 221 -5.13 -6.67 -15.40
CA TRP A 221 -3.94 -6.09 -16.01
C TRP A 221 -2.78 -7.09 -16.06
N LEU A 222 -2.50 -7.81 -14.96
CA LEU A 222 -1.48 -8.86 -14.92
C LEU A 222 -1.73 -9.96 -15.95
N TYR A 223 -2.98 -10.42 -16.09
CA TYR A 223 -3.34 -11.40 -17.11
C TYR A 223 -3.17 -10.86 -18.53
N GLU A 224 -3.51 -9.60 -18.78
CA GLU A 224 -3.35 -8.94 -20.08
C GLU A 224 -1.88 -8.76 -20.45
N VAL A 225 -1.04 -8.35 -19.51
CA VAL A 225 0.42 -8.25 -19.70
C VAL A 225 1.02 -9.62 -19.98
N ALA A 226 0.71 -10.63 -19.17
CA ALA A 226 1.19 -11.99 -19.36
C ALA A 226 0.82 -12.53 -20.76
N LYS A 227 -0.44 -12.32 -21.17
CA LYS A 227 -0.92 -12.69 -22.51
C LYS A 227 -0.18 -11.93 -23.62
N LYS A 228 0.02 -10.62 -23.47
CA LYS A 228 0.72 -9.77 -24.46
C LYS A 228 2.18 -10.21 -24.64
N GLN A 229 2.84 -10.61 -23.55
CA GLN A 229 4.22 -11.10 -23.59
C GLN A 229 4.32 -12.58 -23.98
N GLY A 230 3.21 -13.32 -24.03
CA GLY A 230 3.22 -14.76 -24.25
C GLY A 230 3.89 -15.54 -23.11
N LYS A 231 3.87 -14.99 -21.90
CA LYS A 231 4.53 -15.52 -20.69
C LYS A 231 3.52 -15.88 -19.62
N SER A 232 3.93 -16.66 -18.62
CA SER A 232 3.16 -16.83 -17.39
C SER A 232 3.26 -15.58 -16.49
N ILE A 233 2.35 -15.42 -15.52
CA ILE A 233 2.40 -14.30 -14.55
C ILE A 233 3.73 -14.25 -13.80
N SER A 234 4.34 -15.40 -13.50
CA SER A 234 5.65 -15.48 -12.82
C SER A 234 6.83 -14.98 -13.65
N GLU A 235 6.66 -14.86 -14.96
CA GLU A 235 7.74 -14.56 -15.91
C GLU A 235 7.56 -13.19 -16.60
N ILE A 236 6.52 -12.42 -16.21
CA ILE A 236 6.31 -11.10 -16.78
C ILE A 236 7.48 -10.18 -16.42
N GLU A 237 7.91 -9.42 -17.42
CA GLU A 237 8.89 -8.35 -17.25
C GLU A 237 8.15 -7.03 -17.33
N LEU A 238 8.41 -6.13 -16.39
CA LEU A 238 7.74 -4.84 -16.30
C LEU A 238 8.80 -3.76 -16.22
N ASP A 239 8.62 -2.68 -16.97
CA ASP A 239 9.41 -1.47 -16.75
C ASP A 239 8.87 -0.65 -15.55
N PHE A 240 9.55 0.44 -15.21
CA PHE A 240 9.14 1.32 -14.11
C PHE A 240 7.72 1.86 -14.28
N ASP A 241 7.37 2.32 -15.48
CA ASP A 241 6.09 3.00 -15.72
C ASP A 241 4.93 1.99 -15.74
N GLU A 242 5.16 0.76 -16.20
CA GLU A 242 4.21 -0.35 -16.10
C GLU A 242 3.94 -0.73 -14.64
N VAL A 243 4.94 -0.73 -13.75
CA VAL A 243 4.72 -0.95 -12.30
C VAL A 243 3.85 0.16 -11.71
N ILE A 244 4.19 1.43 -11.99
CA ILE A 244 3.48 2.60 -11.47
C ILE A 244 2.02 2.66 -11.95
N SER A 245 1.79 2.35 -13.22
CA SER A 245 0.45 2.38 -13.85
C SER A 245 -0.38 1.12 -13.64
N GLY A 246 0.26 -0.02 -13.39
CA GLY A 246 -0.40 -1.31 -13.21
C GLY A 246 -0.84 -1.57 -11.77
N THR A 247 0.04 -1.34 -10.79
CA THR A 247 -0.24 -1.61 -9.36
C THR A 247 0.08 -0.46 -8.42
N GLY A 248 0.92 0.46 -8.88
CA GLY A 248 1.43 1.56 -8.09
C GLY A 248 0.48 2.77 -7.98
N PRO A 249 1.02 3.97 -7.71
CA PRO A 249 0.23 5.15 -7.35
C PRO A 249 -0.77 5.56 -8.44
N SER A 250 -0.47 5.35 -9.73
CA SER A 250 -1.37 5.78 -10.81
C SER A 250 -2.57 4.85 -10.95
N ALA A 251 -2.38 3.54 -10.74
CA ALA A 251 -3.48 2.57 -10.67
C ALA A 251 -4.42 2.90 -9.50
N PHE A 252 -3.83 3.13 -8.33
CA PHE A 252 -4.54 3.52 -7.11
C PHE A 252 -5.32 4.82 -7.32
N THR A 253 -4.67 5.86 -7.85
CA THR A 253 -5.27 7.17 -8.12
C THR A 253 -6.47 7.07 -9.06
N SER A 254 -6.31 6.33 -10.16
CA SER A 254 -7.39 6.11 -11.13
C SER A 254 -8.59 5.41 -10.49
N ALA A 255 -8.35 4.41 -9.64
CA ALA A 255 -9.43 3.70 -8.94
C ALA A 255 -10.16 4.60 -7.93
N ILE A 256 -9.44 5.46 -7.20
CA ILE A 256 -10.04 6.41 -6.25
C ILE A 256 -10.88 7.46 -6.98
N LEU A 257 -10.36 8.09 -8.04
CA LEU A 257 -11.11 9.09 -8.81
C LEU A 257 -12.39 8.47 -9.40
N ALA A 258 -12.29 7.25 -9.93
CA ALA A 258 -13.45 6.50 -10.44
C ALA A 258 -14.48 6.18 -9.35
N GLU A 259 -14.04 5.84 -8.13
CA GLU A 259 -14.96 5.65 -6.99
C GLU A 259 -15.64 6.95 -6.58
N MET A 260 -14.89 8.04 -6.49
CA MET A 260 -15.46 9.34 -6.14
C MET A 260 -16.55 9.74 -7.13
N ALA A 261 -16.29 9.58 -8.43
CA ALA A 261 -17.22 9.86 -9.51
C ALA A 261 -18.45 8.94 -9.48
N ALA A 262 -18.25 7.63 -9.26
CA ALA A 262 -19.34 6.68 -9.15
C ALA A 262 -20.27 6.97 -7.97
N ARG A 263 -19.73 7.44 -6.84
CA ARG A 263 -20.49 7.79 -5.64
C ARG A 263 -21.20 9.14 -5.73
N SER A 264 -20.58 10.14 -6.35
CA SER A 264 -21.18 11.48 -6.50
C SER A 264 -22.20 11.53 -7.64
N GLY A 265 -22.04 10.65 -8.66
CA GLY A 265 -22.78 10.76 -9.91
C GLY A 265 -22.26 11.88 -10.83
N GLU A 266 -21.12 12.48 -10.48
CA GLU A 266 -20.49 13.59 -11.21
C GLU A 266 -19.07 13.20 -11.64
N GLU A 267 -18.55 13.87 -12.65
CA GLU A 267 -17.16 13.68 -13.06
C GLU A 267 -16.21 14.24 -11.99
N VAL A 268 -15.22 13.43 -11.58
CA VAL A 268 -14.17 13.83 -10.63
C VAL A 268 -12.82 13.65 -11.30
N GLN A 269 -12.16 14.76 -11.61
CA GLN A 269 -10.84 14.82 -12.25
C GLN A 269 -9.78 15.36 -11.29
N TRP A 270 -8.50 15.21 -11.64
CA TRP A 270 -7.38 15.66 -10.83
C TRP A 270 -7.44 17.16 -10.49
N ASP A 271 -7.99 18.00 -11.35
CA ASP A 271 -8.19 19.45 -11.11
C ASP A 271 -8.94 19.74 -9.79
N CYS A 272 -9.71 18.78 -9.27
CA CYS A 272 -10.35 18.87 -7.96
C CYS A 272 -9.38 18.88 -6.78
N PHE A 273 -8.15 18.39 -6.98
CA PHE A 273 -7.11 18.14 -5.98
C PHE A 273 -5.78 18.83 -6.31
N HIS A 274 -5.74 19.59 -7.40
CA HIS A 274 -4.60 20.44 -7.74
C HIS A 274 -4.49 21.62 -6.76
N ASN A 275 -3.27 21.93 -6.31
CA ASN A 275 -2.94 23.04 -5.43
C ASN A 275 -3.81 23.12 -4.18
N LEU A 276 -4.00 21.98 -3.50
CA LEU A 276 -4.76 21.91 -2.26
C LEU A 276 -4.02 22.62 -1.12
N GLY A 277 -4.51 23.80 -0.74
CA GLY A 277 -4.08 24.49 0.48
C GLY A 277 -4.63 23.86 1.77
N GLU A 278 -5.69 23.05 1.67
CA GLU A 278 -6.27 22.33 2.81
C GLU A 278 -6.93 21.02 2.38
N SER A 279 -7.20 20.13 3.34
CA SER A 279 -7.81 18.84 3.02
C SER A 279 -9.27 18.95 2.58
N LYS A 280 -9.66 18.09 1.64
CA LYS A 280 -10.96 18.10 0.96
C LYS A 280 -11.64 16.73 1.06
N LEU A 281 -12.89 16.72 1.50
CA LEU A 281 -13.71 15.50 1.57
C LEU A 281 -14.57 15.39 0.30
N VAL A 282 -14.42 14.28 -0.44
CA VAL A 282 -15.20 13.98 -1.64
C VAL A 282 -15.73 12.55 -1.54
N SER A 283 -17.05 12.38 -1.57
CA SER A 283 -17.69 11.06 -1.59
C SER A 283 -17.24 10.08 -0.48
N GLY A 284 -16.99 10.61 0.73
CA GLY A 284 -16.50 9.85 1.89
C GLY A 284 -14.98 9.64 1.90
N ILE A 285 -14.23 10.18 0.94
CA ILE A 285 -12.77 10.07 0.86
C ILE A 285 -12.16 11.43 1.19
N LEU A 286 -11.44 11.49 2.31
CA LEU A 286 -10.72 12.68 2.76
C LEU A 286 -9.35 12.73 2.12
N VAL A 287 -9.12 13.72 1.25
CA VAL A 287 -7.84 13.96 0.58
C VAL A 287 -7.07 15.03 1.35
N LEU A 288 -5.88 14.68 1.82
CA LEU A 288 -4.95 15.56 2.51
C LEU A 288 -3.98 16.21 1.51
N THR A 289 -3.40 17.34 1.92
CA THR A 289 -2.46 18.12 1.10
C THR A 289 -1.16 17.35 0.87
N VAL A 290 -0.37 17.80 -0.12
CA VAL A 290 0.97 17.25 -0.38
C VAL A 290 1.85 17.35 0.87
N GLU A 291 1.87 18.50 1.54
CA GLU A 291 2.65 18.70 2.76
C GLU A 291 2.23 17.76 3.92
N ALA A 292 0.99 17.25 3.93
CA ALA A 292 0.54 16.37 5.00
C ALA A 292 1.19 14.97 4.93
N PHE A 293 1.17 14.34 3.76
CA PHE A 293 1.72 12.99 3.58
C PHE A 293 3.08 12.99 2.91
N ALA A 294 3.31 13.86 1.93
CA ALA A 294 4.44 13.77 1.03
C ALA A 294 5.40 14.96 1.19
N ALA A 295 5.61 15.38 2.45
CA ALA A 295 6.39 16.56 2.79
C ALA A 295 7.85 16.48 2.33
N GLY A 296 8.43 17.60 1.89
CA GLY A 296 9.88 17.69 1.66
C GLY A 296 10.43 16.92 0.46
N GLN A 297 9.59 16.60 -0.54
CA GLN A 297 10.02 15.95 -1.78
C GLN A 297 10.68 16.93 -2.78
N GLY A 298 10.58 18.23 -2.53
CA GLY A 298 11.20 19.26 -3.39
C GLY A 298 10.40 19.57 -4.67
N HIS A 299 9.16 19.09 -4.76
CA HIS A 299 8.20 19.41 -5.80
C HIS A 299 6.78 19.55 -5.20
N SER A 300 5.80 19.91 -6.04
CA SER A 300 4.36 19.98 -5.68
C SER A 300 4.06 20.77 -4.41
N ASP A 301 4.82 21.84 -4.16
CA ASP A 301 4.72 22.67 -2.95
C ASP A 301 4.71 21.86 -1.64
N SER A 302 5.46 20.76 -1.61
CA SER A 302 5.50 19.79 -0.49
C SER A 302 6.06 20.33 0.83
N GLY A 303 6.44 21.61 0.91
CA GLY A 303 6.95 22.20 2.15
C GLY A 303 8.15 21.45 2.73
N ASN A 304 8.15 21.21 4.04
CA ASN A 304 9.21 20.45 4.71
C ASN A 304 8.70 19.67 5.93
N HIS A 305 9.51 18.70 6.38
CA HIS A 305 9.17 17.82 7.51
C HIS A 305 8.97 18.52 8.87
N ASN A 306 9.39 19.78 9.03
CA ASN A 306 9.17 20.55 10.26
C ASN A 306 7.84 21.31 10.24
N ALA A 307 7.10 21.29 9.12
CA ALA A 307 5.81 21.92 9.01
C ALA A 307 4.82 21.33 10.04
N LYS A 308 3.92 22.19 10.55
CA LYS A 308 2.91 21.75 11.55
C LYS A 308 1.93 20.73 10.96
N THR A 309 1.72 20.85 9.66
CA THR A 309 0.81 20.09 8.79
C THR A 309 1.42 18.77 8.33
N ALA A 310 2.75 18.60 8.36
CA ALA A 310 3.41 17.34 8.05
C ALA A 310 3.06 16.25 9.07
N LEU A 311 2.48 15.15 8.58
CA LEU A 311 1.98 14.04 9.40
C LEU A 311 2.90 12.83 9.38
N VAL A 312 3.50 12.55 8.22
CA VAL A 312 4.46 11.45 8.01
C VAL A 312 5.66 11.93 7.19
N LYS A 313 6.71 11.11 7.17
CA LYS A 313 7.94 11.35 6.40
C LYS A 313 8.38 10.05 5.74
N HIS A 314 8.49 10.05 4.42
CA HIS A 314 8.97 8.90 3.66
C HIS A 314 10.47 9.03 3.39
N HIS A 315 11.24 7.96 3.64
CA HIS A 315 12.70 7.98 3.49
C HIS A 315 13.21 7.45 2.13
N TYR A 316 12.35 6.82 1.32
CA TYR A 316 12.62 6.38 -0.06
C TYR A 316 13.87 5.51 -0.23
N HIS A 317 14.17 4.64 0.74
CA HIS A 317 15.42 3.88 0.76
C HIS A 317 15.27 2.37 0.93
N ALA A 318 14.09 1.89 1.32
CA ALA A 318 13.96 0.51 1.77
C ALA A 318 13.85 -0.49 0.61
N SER A 319 12.96 -0.21 -0.34
CA SER A 319 12.56 -1.19 -1.36
C SER A 319 13.61 -1.42 -2.45
N GLY A 320 14.28 -0.36 -2.91
CA GLY A 320 15.25 -0.43 -4.02
C GLY A 320 14.67 -1.00 -5.33
N TRP A 321 13.34 -1.08 -5.44
CA TRP A 321 12.65 -1.70 -6.56
C TRP A 321 12.94 -1.05 -7.93
N PRO A 322 13.23 0.27 -8.05
CA PRO A 322 13.56 0.86 -9.34
C PRO A 322 14.84 0.28 -9.96
N THR A 323 15.69 -0.38 -9.18
CA THR A 323 16.86 -1.11 -9.71
C THR A 323 16.45 -2.38 -10.46
N ALA A 324 15.37 -3.04 -10.04
CA ALA A 324 14.83 -4.22 -10.72
C ALA A 324 13.88 -3.88 -11.87
N HIS A 325 13.28 -2.68 -11.83
CA HIS A 325 12.37 -2.15 -12.84
C HIS A 325 12.88 -0.76 -13.26
N PRO A 326 13.86 -0.71 -14.18
CA PRO A 326 14.56 0.53 -14.50
C PRO A 326 13.63 1.55 -15.16
N ARG A 327 13.88 2.83 -14.87
CA ARG A 327 13.26 3.95 -15.59
C ARG A 327 13.76 4.00 -17.02
N TYR A 328 13.02 4.70 -17.87
CA TYR A 328 13.56 5.10 -19.16
C TYR A 328 14.84 5.92 -18.95
N ASN A 329 15.93 5.46 -19.55
CA ASN A 329 17.24 6.07 -19.41
C ASN A 329 17.79 6.41 -20.80
N HIS A 330 17.81 7.70 -21.15
CA HIS A 330 18.34 8.13 -22.44
C HIS A 330 19.86 7.86 -22.50
N PRO A 331 20.39 7.25 -23.57
CA PRO A 331 21.78 6.78 -23.61
C PRO A 331 22.84 7.90 -23.49
N VAL A 332 22.45 9.15 -23.73
CA VAL A 332 23.32 10.33 -23.58
C VAL A 332 22.96 11.20 -22.37
N TYR A 333 21.67 11.33 -22.04
CA TYR A 333 21.17 12.37 -21.13
C TYR A 333 20.63 11.83 -19.80
N GLY A 334 20.57 10.51 -19.64
CA GLY A 334 20.08 9.93 -18.41
C GLY A 334 18.55 9.88 -18.32
N GLU A 335 18.07 9.65 -17.11
CA GLU A 335 16.66 9.68 -16.71
C GLU A 335 16.17 11.13 -16.55
N VAL A 336 14.99 11.46 -17.09
CA VAL A 336 14.37 12.80 -16.96
C VAL A 336 13.96 13.09 -15.51
N GLU A 337 13.66 12.05 -14.72
CA GLU A 337 13.23 12.14 -13.33
C GLU A 337 14.31 12.74 -12.41
N ARG A 338 15.58 12.78 -12.85
CA ARG A 338 16.65 13.49 -12.14
C ARG A 338 16.40 15.01 -12.07
N CYS A 339 15.56 15.54 -12.95
CA CYS A 339 15.12 16.93 -12.89
C CYS A 339 14.19 17.22 -11.70
N ASN A 340 13.63 16.20 -11.04
CA ASN A 340 12.69 16.36 -9.92
C ASN A 340 11.58 17.39 -10.21
N TRP A 341 10.98 17.31 -11.40
CA TRP A 341 9.89 18.18 -11.87
C TRP A 341 10.26 19.65 -12.12
N GLU A 342 11.53 20.03 -12.04
CA GLU A 342 11.99 21.40 -12.34
C GLU A 342 11.78 21.70 -13.84
N ALA A 343 10.95 22.70 -14.14
CA ALA A 343 10.45 22.96 -15.50
C ALA A 343 11.56 23.30 -16.51
N GLU A 344 12.57 24.06 -16.09
CA GLU A 344 13.68 24.42 -16.99
C GLU A 344 14.54 23.18 -17.29
N CYS A 345 14.75 22.32 -16.28
CA CYS A 345 15.49 21.07 -16.45
C CYS A 345 14.76 20.09 -17.37
N VAL A 346 13.45 19.88 -17.16
CA VAL A 346 12.65 18.96 -17.99
C VAL A 346 12.61 19.46 -19.43
N ALA A 347 12.34 20.76 -19.65
CA ALA A 347 12.32 21.34 -20.99
C ALA A 347 13.69 21.22 -21.70
N ALA A 348 14.80 21.41 -20.98
CA ALA A 348 16.13 21.20 -21.53
C ALA A 348 16.39 19.73 -21.89
N TRP A 349 15.96 18.79 -21.05
CA TRP A 349 16.07 17.36 -21.33
C TRP A 349 15.26 16.96 -22.57
N ASP A 350 14.02 17.44 -22.69
CA ASP A 350 13.15 17.19 -23.85
C ASP A 350 13.74 17.75 -25.15
N ALA A 351 14.24 18.99 -25.11
CA ALA A 351 14.88 19.61 -26.27
C ALA A 351 16.14 18.84 -26.70
N ASN A 352 16.94 18.38 -25.73
CA ASN A 352 18.15 17.59 -25.99
C ASN A 352 17.80 16.22 -26.59
N LYS A 353 16.78 15.52 -26.05
CA LYS A 353 16.28 14.26 -26.60
C LYS A 353 15.78 14.44 -28.04
N ALA A 354 14.97 15.46 -28.29
CA ALA A 354 14.45 15.74 -29.64
C ALA A 354 15.59 16.09 -30.63
N ALA A 355 16.59 16.86 -30.19
CA ALA A 355 17.76 17.16 -31.00
C ALA A 355 18.57 15.91 -31.33
N PHE A 356 18.76 15.00 -30.35
CA PHE A 356 19.43 13.72 -30.57
C PHE A 356 18.67 12.82 -31.54
N GLU A 357 17.35 12.72 -31.41
CA GLU A 357 16.48 11.94 -32.29
C GLU A 357 16.47 12.47 -33.74
N ALA A 358 16.79 13.74 -33.95
CA ALA A 358 16.91 14.35 -35.27
C ALA A 358 18.27 14.11 -35.98
N LEU A 359 19.28 13.59 -35.26
CA LEU A 359 20.59 13.28 -35.83
C LEU A 359 20.57 12.04 -36.74
N SER A 360 21.57 11.92 -37.61
CA SER A 360 21.79 10.67 -38.34
C SER A 360 22.20 9.51 -37.40
N PRO A 361 21.97 8.24 -37.77
CA PRO A 361 22.37 7.11 -36.93
C PRO A 361 23.86 7.09 -36.58
N GLU A 362 24.73 7.50 -37.51
CA GLU A 362 26.18 7.58 -37.29
C GLU A 362 26.54 8.63 -36.22
N GLU A 363 25.86 9.78 -36.22
CA GLU A 363 26.06 10.83 -35.23
C GLU A 363 25.52 10.44 -33.85
N GLN A 364 24.39 9.71 -33.81
CA GLN A 364 23.84 9.16 -32.57
C GLN A 364 24.83 8.17 -31.94
N GLU A 365 25.35 7.23 -32.73
CA GLU A 365 26.36 6.25 -32.27
C GLU A 365 27.63 6.95 -31.75
N LEU A 366 28.10 7.99 -32.43
CA LEU A 366 29.24 8.78 -31.99
C LEU A 366 28.99 9.45 -30.63
N GLN A 367 27.83 10.08 -30.43
CA GLN A 367 27.51 10.73 -29.15
C GLN A 367 27.39 9.71 -28.01
N ILE A 368 26.78 8.55 -28.28
CA ILE A 368 26.68 7.45 -27.31
C ILE A 368 28.10 6.97 -26.94
N ALA A 369 28.96 6.73 -27.92
CA ALA A 369 30.33 6.27 -27.69
C ALA A 369 31.15 7.29 -26.87
N LEU A 370 31.01 8.59 -27.18
CA LEU A 370 31.65 9.66 -26.41
C LEU A 370 31.17 9.70 -24.95
N ARG A 371 29.86 9.54 -24.72
CA ARG A 371 29.30 9.48 -23.38
C ARG A 371 29.84 8.29 -22.58
N GLN A 372 29.84 7.11 -23.19
CA GLN A 372 30.35 5.88 -22.57
C GLN A 372 31.85 5.99 -22.25
N ALA A 373 32.65 6.58 -23.13
CA ALA A 373 34.07 6.82 -22.89
C ALA A 373 34.28 7.76 -21.68
N ALA A 374 33.50 8.83 -21.58
CA ALA A 374 33.58 9.77 -20.47
C ALA A 374 33.20 9.12 -19.13
N GLU A 375 32.18 8.27 -19.09
CA GLU A 375 31.78 7.53 -17.88
C GLU A 375 32.81 6.47 -17.49
N GLY A 376 33.40 5.76 -18.47
CA GLY A 376 34.44 4.75 -18.23
C GLY A 376 35.75 5.32 -17.66
N THR A 377 36.04 6.59 -17.88
CA THR A 377 37.19 7.28 -17.26
C THR A 377 36.98 7.69 -15.80
N ILE A 378 35.74 7.62 -15.28
CA ILE A 378 35.39 7.97 -13.89
C ILE A 378 35.15 6.67 -13.10
N ALA A 379 36.18 5.83 -12.96
CA ALA A 379 36.13 4.73 -11.98
C ALA A 379 36.35 5.30 -10.56
N PRO A 380 35.67 4.79 -9.51
CA PRO A 380 35.87 5.25 -8.14
C PRO A 380 37.29 4.91 -7.67
N PRO A 381 37.89 5.68 -6.73
CA PRO A 381 39.19 5.33 -6.16
C PRO A 381 39.09 3.94 -5.51
N GLN A 382 40.03 3.05 -5.83
CA GLN A 382 40.24 1.81 -5.06
C GLN A 382 40.33 2.17 -3.58
N GLU A 383 39.46 1.59 -2.75
CA GLU A 383 39.59 1.63 -1.30
C GLU A 383 40.98 1.09 -0.96
N ALA A 384 41.86 2.00 -0.56
CA ALA A 384 43.13 1.64 0.04
C ALA A 384 42.81 0.82 1.29
N GLN A 385 43.15 -0.45 1.22
CA GLN A 385 43.11 -1.39 2.33
C GLN A 385 44.06 -0.86 3.42
N ILE A 386 43.54 -0.07 4.35
CA ILE A 386 44.25 0.35 5.55
C ILE A 386 44.26 -0.87 6.46
N MET A 387 45.31 -1.68 6.34
CA MET A 387 45.77 -2.52 7.43
C MET A 387 46.19 -1.60 8.58
N LEU A 388 45.53 -1.74 9.73
CA LEU A 388 46.04 -1.28 11.01
C LEU A 388 46.00 -2.45 12.01
N PRO A 389 46.95 -2.48 12.96
CA PRO A 389 47.51 -3.69 13.57
C PRO A 389 46.58 -4.43 14.55
#